data_AF-A0A505HYK0-F1
#
_entry.id   AF-A0A505HYK0-F1
#
_cell.length_a   1.000
_cell.length_b   1.000
_cell.length_c   1.000
_cell.angle_alpha   90.00
_cell.angle_beta   90.00
_cell.angle_gamma   90.00
#
_symmetry.space_group_name_H-M   'P 1'
#
loop_
_entity.id
_entity.type
_entity.pdbx_description
1 polymer ?
#
loop_
_entity_poly.entity_id
_entity_poly.type
_entity_poly.pdbx_seq_one_letter_code
_entity_poly.pdbx_strand_id
1 'polypeptide(L)'
;MTTTLWDPDRILQITKGPHERGMFCLGRARSRYDSRCRWDIPYTKYQIVRETLDEIAAKLPHEIYDDELKVLAKWGLCDYHSGQVHEVVSGWHYALASLANLYSAYKERAETSHTVHQILQAEVKRCRDLLPPDEDNPQKNLSVLLKRHMRKYSELAKLETSEKKCQALREENAGLVVEVRAKGEECERLQEQLGEATAEFSDMQRANEKLRDVNEEMRKEVDDKQGQLNEITAELSVVRCNNSNLRDANEEMRRKIERKQERLNEIRGDLFDMGFAKDSLEDANEKMRREVDSKQEQIETITAQLASVSADLDSTKNELSVACETKTQVQNDLREAVEEISNLQAQLTEIHEQQSTTIWCKIKRWIREKASCLSRYRRRYGMRDKEEEVALAPVKPINVG
;
A
#
# COMPACT_ATOMS: atom_id res chain seq x y z
N MET A 1 114.59 -18.94 2.70
CA MET A 1 114.22 -17.54 3.01
C MET A 1 113.54 -17.00 1.77
N THR A 2 112.22 -17.16 1.67
CA THR A 2 111.42 -16.70 0.54
C THR A 2 111.39 -15.17 0.54
N THR A 3 111.83 -14.55 -0.55
CA THR A 3 111.82 -13.10 -0.74
C THR A 3 110.38 -12.63 -0.92
N THR A 4 109.75 -12.12 0.15
CA THR A 4 108.41 -11.51 0.10
C THR A 4 108.45 -10.21 -0.68
N LEU A 5 107.64 -10.09 -1.72
CA LEU A 5 107.61 -8.92 -2.62
C LEU A 5 106.81 -7.75 -2.01
N TRP A 6 105.86 -8.06 -1.13
CA TRP A 6 105.03 -7.12 -0.37
C TRP A 6 104.51 -7.80 0.90
N ASP A 7 103.91 -7.04 1.81
CA ASP A 7 103.39 -7.50 3.11
C ASP A 7 101.86 -7.71 3.05
N PRO A 8 101.37 -8.94 2.77
CA PRO A 8 99.94 -9.20 2.60
C PRO A 8 99.18 -9.14 3.93
N ASP A 9 99.80 -9.48 5.07
CA ASP A 9 99.16 -9.39 6.38
C ASP A 9 98.68 -7.96 6.66
N ARG A 10 99.55 -6.98 6.38
CA ARG A 10 99.23 -5.56 6.62
C ARG A 10 98.19 -5.02 5.65
N ILE A 11 98.26 -5.41 4.39
CA ILE A 11 97.38 -4.88 3.33
C ILE A 11 95.99 -5.52 3.38
N LEU A 12 95.93 -6.83 3.61
CA LEU A 12 94.67 -7.57 3.81
C LEU A 12 94.14 -7.42 5.24
N GLN A 13 94.83 -6.64 6.08
CA GLN A 13 94.46 -6.34 7.46
C GLN A 13 94.28 -7.59 8.31
N ILE A 14 95.11 -8.61 8.15
CA ILE A 14 95.04 -9.83 8.96
C ILE A 14 95.79 -9.56 10.26
N THR A 15 95.04 -9.46 11.37
CA THR A 15 95.58 -9.08 12.66
C THR A 15 95.65 -10.28 13.58
N LYS A 16 96.80 -10.42 14.25
CA LYS A 16 97.02 -11.46 15.27
C LYS A 16 96.02 -11.27 16.43
N GLY A 17 95.46 -12.39 16.88
CA GLY A 17 94.51 -12.46 17.97
C GLY A 17 95.19 -12.27 19.34
N PRO A 18 94.40 -12.25 20.43
CA PRO A 18 94.91 -12.12 21.79
C PRO A 18 95.62 -13.39 22.27
N HIS A 19 95.34 -14.53 21.64
CA HIS A 19 96.08 -15.76 21.85
C HIS A 19 97.29 -15.80 20.91
N GLU A 20 98.47 -16.21 21.41
CA GLU A 20 99.76 -16.14 20.69
C GLU A 20 99.77 -16.84 19.31
N ARG A 21 98.76 -17.68 19.04
CA ARG A 21 98.65 -18.49 17.83
C ARG A 21 97.31 -18.30 17.11
N GLY A 22 96.50 -17.30 17.43
CA GLY A 22 95.22 -17.02 16.79
C GLY A 22 95.25 -15.78 15.87
N MET A 23 94.14 -15.56 15.16
CA MET A 23 93.87 -14.30 14.45
C MET A 23 92.48 -13.76 14.79
N PHE A 24 92.30 -12.44 14.73
CA PHE A 24 90.96 -11.88 14.82
C PHE A 24 90.16 -12.16 13.55
N CYS A 25 88.89 -12.49 13.75
CA CYS A 25 87.91 -12.63 12.68
C CYS A 25 87.91 -11.40 11.74
N LEU A 26 87.82 -11.67 10.44
CA LEU A 26 87.79 -10.65 9.39
C LEU A 26 86.42 -9.98 9.22
N GLY A 27 85.38 -10.60 9.78
CA GLY A 27 84.00 -10.13 9.70
C GLY A 27 83.75 -8.84 10.47
N ARG A 28 82.69 -8.13 10.08
CA ARG A 28 82.25 -6.89 10.70
C ARG A 28 80.88 -7.08 11.34
N ALA A 29 80.78 -6.62 12.59
CA ALA A 29 79.54 -6.65 13.33
C ALA A 29 78.68 -5.44 12.95
N ARG A 30 77.69 -5.64 12.07
CA ARG A 30 76.74 -4.60 11.64
C ARG A 30 75.99 -3.96 12.82
N SER A 31 75.73 -4.75 13.87
CA SER A 31 75.09 -4.27 15.12
C SER A 31 75.96 -3.34 15.96
N ARG A 32 77.24 -3.14 15.59
CA ARG A 32 78.19 -2.29 16.33
C ARG A 32 78.95 -1.38 15.37
N TYR A 33 78.23 -0.59 14.58
CA TYR A 33 78.79 0.41 13.66
C TYR A 33 79.87 -0.15 12.73
N ASP A 34 79.64 -1.36 12.19
CA ASP A 34 80.59 -2.09 11.33
C ASP A 34 81.99 -2.28 11.93
N SER A 35 82.07 -2.32 13.26
CA SER A 35 83.31 -2.61 13.97
C SER A 35 83.81 -4.03 13.67
N ARG A 36 85.13 -4.19 13.66
CA ARG A 36 85.78 -5.47 13.42
C ARG A 36 85.43 -6.48 14.52
N CYS A 37 85.06 -7.68 14.10
CA CYS A 37 84.77 -8.77 15.03
C CYS A 37 86.01 -9.10 15.86
N ARG A 38 85.86 -9.15 17.19
CA ARG A 38 86.92 -9.52 18.13
C ARG A 38 87.00 -11.03 18.40
N TRP A 39 86.24 -11.83 17.66
CA TRP A 39 86.27 -13.28 17.80
C TRP A 39 87.63 -13.82 17.40
N ASP A 40 88.23 -14.68 18.24
CA ASP A 40 89.51 -15.31 17.96
C ASP A 40 89.29 -16.58 17.12
N ILE A 41 89.99 -16.63 15.98
CA ILE A 41 89.99 -17.78 15.08
C ILE A 41 91.04 -18.78 15.57
N PRO A 42 90.66 -20.05 15.80
CA PRO A 42 91.59 -21.06 16.31
C PRO A 42 92.84 -21.24 15.44
N TYR A 43 93.95 -21.62 16.07
CA TYR A 43 95.24 -21.80 15.41
C TYR A 43 95.19 -22.72 14.19
N THR A 44 94.37 -23.78 14.20
CA THR A 44 94.23 -24.70 13.07
C THR A 44 93.68 -24.01 11.81
N LYS A 45 92.73 -23.09 11.97
CA LYS A 45 92.21 -22.27 10.86
C LYS A 45 93.20 -21.17 10.48
N TYR A 46 93.85 -20.54 11.45
CA TYR A 46 94.86 -19.50 11.20
C TYR A 46 96.10 -20.05 10.48
N GLN A 47 96.50 -21.29 10.74
CA GLN A 47 97.63 -21.94 10.06
C GLN A 47 97.36 -22.06 8.55
N ILE A 48 96.15 -22.46 8.17
CA ILE A 48 95.73 -22.52 6.75
C ILE A 48 95.80 -21.12 6.13
N VAL A 49 95.29 -20.09 6.84
CA VAL A 49 95.38 -18.70 6.38
C VAL A 49 96.84 -18.28 6.16
N ARG A 50 97.75 -18.65 7.05
CA ARG A 50 99.19 -18.31 6.91
C ARG A 50 99.84 -19.00 5.71
N GLU A 51 99.57 -20.28 5.50
CA GLU A 51 100.10 -21.02 4.34
C GLU A 51 99.62 -20.37 3.03
N THR A 52 98.34 -19.99 2.94
CA THR A 52 97.80 -19.26 1.79
C THR A 52 98.38 -17.83 1.67
N LEU A 53 98.67 -17.14 2.77
CA LEU A 53 99.33 -15.83 2.73
C LEU A 53 100.76 -15.88 2.21
N ASP A 54 101.52 -16.91 2.58
CA ASP A 54 102.89 -17.09 2.11
C ASP A 54 102.93 -17.34 0.59
N GLU A 55 101.95 -18.08 0.06
CA GLU A 55 101.77 -18.26 -1.40
C GLU A 55 101.40 -16.94 -2.10
N ILE A 56 100.51 -16.15 -1.51
CA ILE A 56 100.09 -14.84 -2.05
C ILE A 56 101.23 -13.81 -1.98
N ALA A 57 102.06 -13.83 -0.93
CA ALA A 57 103.20 -12.92 -0.76
C ALA A 57 104.27 -13.04 -1.85
N ALA A 58 104.31 -14.19 -2.54
CA ALA A 58 105.23 -14.46 -3.65
C ALA A 58 104.72 -13.94 -5.01
N LYS A 59 103.45 -13.53 -5.10
CA LYS A 59 102.80 -13.04 -6.33
C LYS A 59 102.66 -11.52 -6.33
N LEU A 60 102.55 -10.90 -7.51
CA LEU A 60 102.22 -9.48 -7.60
C LEU A 60 100.74 -9.23 -7.26
N PRO A 61 100.38 -8.07 -6.68
CA PRO A 61 98.99 -7.74 -6.30
C PRO A 61 97.92 -7.92 -7.40
N HIS A 62 98.30 -7.85 -8.68
CA HIS A 62 97.39 -8.03 -9.83
C HIS A 62 97.31 -9.47 -10.36
N GLU A 63 98.12 -10.39 -9.82
CA GLU A 63 98.17 -11.81 -10.20
C GLU A 63 97.43 -12.72 -9.20
N ILE A 64 96.76 -12.12 -8.20
CA ILE A 64 96.01 -12.83 -7.16
C ILE A 64 94.59 -13.07 -7.66
N TYR A 65 94.18 -14.34 -7.68
CA TYR A 65 92.85 -14.72 -8.16
C TYR A 65 91.79 -14.65 -7.05
N ASP A 66 90.55 -14.42 -7.45
CA ASP A 66 89.40 -14.30 -6.54
C ASP A 66 89.20 -15.55 -5.66
N ASP A 67 89.49 -16.73 -6.21
CA ASP A 67 89.38 -18.00 -5.49
C ASP A 67 90.39 -18.11 -4.34
N GLU A 68 91.60 -17.55 -4.50
CA GLU A 68 92.64 -17.54 -3.47
C GLU A 68 92.21 -16.64 -2.30
N LEU A 69 91.62 -15.48 -2.61
CA LEU A 69 91.07 -14.57 -1.60
C LEU A 69 89.84 -15.16 -0.91
N LYS A 70 88.97 -15.87 -1.63
CA LYS A 70 87.80 -16.56 -1.03
C LYS A 70 88.22 -17.64 -0.05
N VAL A 71 89.23 -18.44 -0.39
CA VAL A 71 89.80 -19.44 0.53
C VAL A 71 90.30 -18.75 1.80
N LEU A 72 91.04 -17.66 1.66
CA LEU A 72 91.56 -16.88 2.78
C LEU A 72 90.44 -16.33 3.69
N ALA A 73 89.42 -15.72 3.09
CA ALA A 73 88.29 -15.15 3.81
C ALA A 73 87.46 -16.22 4.52
N LYS A 74 87.22 -17.37 3.87
CA LYS A 74 86.47 -18.49 4.46
C LYS A 74 87.10 -19.01 5.74
N TRP A 75 88.43 -19.12 5.78
CA TRP A 75 89.15 -19.58 6.97
C TRP A 75 89.37 -18.49 8.03
N GLY A 76 89.38 -17.22 7.62
CA GLY A 76 89.53 -16.08 8.52
C GLY A 76 88.22 -15.53 9.12
N LEU A 77 87.07 -16.13 8.81
CA LEU A 77 85.75 -15.76 9.34
C LEU A 77 85.28 -16.75 10.41
N CYS A 78 84.68 -16.22 11.48
CA CYS A 78 84.03 -17.05 12.49
C CYS A 78 82.66 -17.52 12.00
N ASP A 79 82.07 -18.49 12.68
CA ASP A 79 80.83 -19.14 12.22
C ASP A 79 79.67 -18.13 12.07
N TYR A 80 79.63 -17.10 12.93
CA TYR A 80 78.66 -16.00 12.87
C TYR A 80 78.84 -15.06 11.67
N HIS A 81 80.03 -14.98 11.09
CA HIS A 81 80.34 -14.11 9.95
C HIS A 81 80.70 -14.91 8.69
N SER A 82 80.42 -16.21 8.66
CA SER A 82 80.72 -17.10 7.51
C SER A 82 80.06 -16.63 6.20
N GLY A 83 78.95 -15.88 6.28
CA GLY A 83 78.29 -15.26 5.12
C GLY A 83 78.97 -14.01 4.56
N GLN A 84 79.99 -13.45 5.23
CA GLN A 84 80.66 -12.21 4.80
C GLN A 84 81.88 -12.43 3.89
N VAL A 85 82.09 -13.65 3.39
CA VAL A 85 83.24 -13.98 2.52
C VAL A 85 83.35 -13.01 1.34
N HIS A 86 82.25 -12.77 0.63
CA HIS A 86 82.25 -11.87 -0.53
C HIS A 86 82.54 -10.41 -0.15
N GLU A 87 82.06 -9.94 1.00
CA GLU A 87 82.29 -8.57 1.47
C GLU A 87 83.77 -8.33 1.77
N VAL A 88 84.41 -9.28 2.46
CA VAL A 88 85.84 -9.25 2.78
C VAL A 88 86.68 -9.28 1.51
N VAL A 89 86.39 -10.21 0.60
CA VAL A 89 87.11 -10.34 -0.68
C VAL A 89 86.96 -9.09 -1.54
N SER A 90 85.78 -8.50 -1.59
CA SER A 90 85.53 -7.25 -2.33
C SER A 90 86.34 -6.09 -1.75
N GLY A 91 86.43 -6.00 -0.42
CA GLY A 91 87.28 -5.01 0.26
C GLY A 91 88.77 -5.19 -0.06
N TRP A 92 89.24 -6.43 -0.18
CA TRP A 92 90.61 -6.72 -0.57
C TRP A 92 90.89 -6.40 -2.04
N HIS A 93 89.98 -6.73 -2.96
CA HIS A 93 90.11 -6.33 -4.36
C HIS A 93 90.25 -4.82 -4.50
N TYR A 94 89.47 -4.04 -3.74
CA TYR A 94 89.60 -2.58 -3.71
C TYR A 94 90.98 -2.13 -3.21
N ALA A 95 91.51 -2.74 -2.15
CA ALA A 95 92.83 -2.43 -1.63
C ALA A 95 93.96 -2.79 -2.61
N LEU A 96 93.87 -3.95 -3.27
CA LEU A 96 94.84 -4.41 -4.26
C LEU A 96 94.81 -3.54 -5.53
N ALA A 97 93.62 -3.17 -6.02
CA ALA A 97 93.46 -2.26 -7.15
C ALA A 97 94.03 -0.86 -6.83
N SER A 98 93.82 -0.38 -5.60
CA SER A 98 94.40 0.90 -5.14
C SER A 98 95.94 0.86 -5.13
N LEU A 99 96.54 -0.26 -4.71
CA LEU A 99 97.99 -0.46 -4.77
C LEU A 99 98.52 -0.56 -6.21
N ALA A 100 97.81 -1.26 -7.09
CA ALA A 100 98.16 -1.33 -8.50
C ALA A 100 98.18 0.07 -9.15
N ASN A 101 97.19 0.91 -8.83
CA ASN A 101 97.12 2.30 -9.32
C ASN A 101 98.28 3.16 -8.80
N LEU A 102 98.65 3.02 -7.52
CA LEU A 102 99.80 3.73 -6.95
C LEU A 102 101.12 3.30 -7.61
N TYR A 103 101.27 2.00 -7.90
CA TYR A 103 102.45 1.49 -8.57
C TYR A 103 102.55 1.97 -10.02
N SER A 104 101.44 1.98 -10.76
CA SER A 104 101.37 2.56 -12.12
C SER A 104 101.73 4.05 -12.14
N ALA A 105 101.18 4.83 -11.21
CA ALA A 105 101.49 6.26 -11.07
C ALA A 105 102.97 6.50 -10.72
N TYR A 106 103.58 5.65 -9.88
CA TYR A 106 105.00 5.73 -9.57
C TYR A 106 105.88 5.39 -10.79
N LYS A 107 105.50 4.36 -11.55
CA LYS A 107 106.20 3.96 -12.78
C LYS A 107 106.18 5.07 -13.84
N GLU A 108 105.02 5.68 -14.09
CA GLU A 108 104.91 6.84 -15.00
C GLU A 108 105.73 8.04 -14.50
N ARG A 109 105.80 8.25 -13.17
CA ARG A 109 106.62 9.32 -12.58
C ARG A 109 108.12 9.09 -12.75
N ALA A 110 108.56 7.83 -12.69
CA ALA A 110 109.96 7.47 -12.93
C ALA A 110 110.34 7.66 -14.41
N GLU A 111 109.45 7.28 -15.34
CA GLU A 111 109.65 7.46 -16.79
C GLU A 111 109.64 8.95 -17.20
N THR A 112 108.77 9.76 -16.59
CA THR A 112 108.77 11.23 -16.78
C THR A 112 110.00 11.90 -16.15
N SER A 113 110.48 11.43 -15.00
CA SER A 113 111.73 11.93 -14.42
C SER A 113 112.93 11.63 -15.30
N HIS A 114 112.97 10.45 -15.93
CA HIS A 114 114.03 10.05 -16.86
C HIS A 114 114.05 10.94 -18.12
N THR A 115 112.88 11.24 -18.69
CA THR A 115 112.76 12.14 -19.85
C THR A 115 113.13 13.58 -19.52
N VAL A 116 112.73 14.09 -18.34
CA VAL A 116 113.15 15.42 -17.87
C VAL A 116 114.67 15.50 -17.70
N HIS A 117 115.31 14.44 -17.19
CA HIS A 117 116.76 14.40 -17.03
C HIS A 117 117.49 14.45 -18.38
N GLN A 118 116.98 13.74 -19.40
CA GLN A 118 117.52 13.79 -20.77
C GLN A 118 117.36 15.17 -21.41
N ILE A 119 116.21 15.83 -21.22
CA ILE A 119 115.97 17.20 -21.72
C ILE A 119 116.94 18.19 -21.07
N LEU A 120 117.12 18.12 -19.74
CA LEU A 120 118.07 18.97 -19.02
C LEU A 120 119.51 18.73 -19.48
N GLN A 121 119.90 17.48 -19.72
CA GLN A 121 121.23 17.15 -20.22
C GLN A 121 121.47 17.68 -21.65
N ALA A 122 120.44 17.65 -22.51
CA ALA A 122 120.47 18.25 -23.84
C ALA A 122 120.49 19.79 -23.81
N GLU A 123 119.84 20.42 -22.83
CA GLU A 123 119.85 21.88 -22.65
C GLU A 123 121.19 22.37 -22.09
N VAL A 124 121.79 21.66 -21.13
CA VAL A 124 123.14 21.93 -20.61
C VAL A 124 124.19 21.81 -21.73
N LYS A 125 124.04 20.83 -22.63
CA LYS A 125 124.89 20.69 -23.81
C LYS A 125 124.74 21.88 -24.76
N ARG A 126 123.49 22.28 -25.09
CA ARG A 126 123.21 23.47 -25.91
C ARG A 126 123.73 24.77 -25.30
N CYS A 127 123.64 24.95 -23.98
CA CYS A 127 124.22 26.11 -23.30
C CYS A 127 125.75 26.13 -23.35
N ARG A 128 126.39 24.95 -23.32
CA ARG A 128 127.85 24.81 -23.45
C ARG A 128 128.33 25.09 -24.89
N ASP A 129 127.55 24.70 -25.89
CA ASP A 129 127.83 24.95 -27.31
C ASP A 129 127.56 26.40 -27.74
N LEU A 130 126.80 27.18 -26.95
CA LEU A 130 126.47 28.58 -27.21
C LEU A 130 127.43 29.60 -26.56
N LEU A 131 128.49 29.14 -25.88
CA LEU A 131 129.62 29.95 -25.42
C LEU A 131 130.76 29.84 -26.45
N PRO A 132 130.96 30.83 -27.34
CA PRO A 132 132.09 30.83 -28.27
C PRO A 132 133.38 31.19 -27.52
N PRO A 133 134.54 30.58 -27.85
CA PRO A 133 135.83 30.92 -27.26
C PRO A 133 136.50 32.15 -27.92
N ASP A 134 135.71 33.15 -28.34
CA ASP A 134 136.19 34.29 -29.14
C ASP A 134 136.08 35.60 -28.34
N GLU A 135 137.22 36.12 -27.87
CA GLU A 135 137.34 37.28 -26.97
C GLU A 135 137.23 38.66 -27.67
N ASP A 136 136.98 38.74 -28.98
CA ASP A 136 137.24 39.98 -29.73
C ASP A 136 136.08 41.01 -29.84
N ASN A 137 134.87 40.76 -29.31
CA ASN A 137 133.88 41.85 -29.10
C ASN A 137 132.71 41.50 -28.15
N PRO A 138 132.87 41.67 -26.82
CA PRO A 138 131.84 41.32 -25.84
C PRO A 138 130.55 42.15 -25.98
N GLN A 139 130.61 43.36 -26.52
CA GLN A 139 129.46 44.28 -26.58
C GLN A 139 128.43 43.92 -27.66
N LYS A 140 128.88 43.39 -28.81
CA LYS A 140 127.97 42.95 -29.89
C LYS A 140 127.27 41.64 -29.52
N ASN A 141 127.98 40.72 -28.86
CA ASN A 141 127.43 39.46 -28.37
C ASN A 141 126.41 39.70 -27.25
N LEU A 142 126.71 40.60 -26.31
CA LEU A 142 125.78 41.01 -25.26
C LEU A 142 124.51 41.67 -25.83
N SER A 143 124.63 42.52 -26.87
CA SER A 143 123.51 43.18 -27.55
C SER A 143 122.54 42.19 -28.22
N VAL A 144 123.06 41.16 -28.89
CA VAL A 144 122.23 40.10 -29.50
C VAL A 144 121.53 39.27 -28.43
N LEU A 145 122.26 38.93 -27.35
CA LEU A 145 121.71 38.19 -26.23
C LEU A 145 120.59 38.99 -25.52
N LEU A 146 120.82 40.28 -25.26
CA LEU A 146 119.82 41.18 -24.66
C LEU A 146 118.58 41.32 -25.52
N LYS A 147 118.73 41.52 -26.84
CA LYS A 147 117.58 41.59 -27.77
C LYS A 147 116.78 40.28 -27.78
N ARG A 148 117.45 39.12 -27.74
CA ARG A 148 116.80 37.81 -27.67
C ARG A 148 116.08 37.63 -26.32
N HIS A 149 116.70 38.06 -25.22
CA HIS A 149 116.05 38.07 -23.91
C HIS A 149 114.84 39.00 -23.87
N MET A 150 114.93 40.23 -24.37
CA MET A 150 113.79 41.15 -24.41
C MET A 150 112.64 40.63 -25.27
N ARG A 151 112.92 39.98 -26.42
CA ARG A 151 111.88 39.30 -27.22
C ARG A 151 111.23 38.16 -26.43
N LYS A 152 112.03 37.32 -25.77
CA LYS A 152 111.53 36.24 -24.92
C LYS A 152 110.69 36.76 -23.76
N TYR A 153 111.10 37.85 -23.09
CA TYR A 153 110.30 38.49 -22.04
C TYR A 153 109.01 39.11 -22.59
N SER A 154 109.02 39.70 -23.79
CA SER A 154 107.81 40.21 -24.45
C SER A 154 106.85 39.07 -24.83
N GLU A 155 107.37 37.94 -25.32
CA GLU A 155 106.60 36.73 -25.59
C GLU A 155 106.04 36.12 -24.30
N LEU A 156 106.83 36.06 -23.23
CA LEU A 156 106.37 35.61 -21.91
C LEU A 156 105.27 36.52 -21.35
N ALA A 157 105.37 37.84 -21.49
CA ALA A 157 104.31 38.77 -21.08
C ALA A 157 103.02 38.58 -21.91
N LYS A 158 103.15 38.31 -23.22
CA LYS A 158 101.99 37.95 -24.08
C LYS A 158 101.37 36.61 -23.66
N LEU A 159 102.21 35.63 -23.32
CA LEU A 159 101.75 34.35 -22.81
C LEU A 159 101.03 34.51 -21.47
N GLU A 160 101.60 35.25 -20.51
CA GLU A 160 100.99 35.52 -19.21
C GLU A 160 99.64 36.23 -19.34
N THR A 161 99.53 37.23 -20.24
CA THR A 161 98.24 37.88 -20.53
C THR A 161 97.24 36.94 -21.20
N SER A 162 97.69 36.04 -22.08
CA SER A 162 96.82 35.00 -22.66
C SER A 162 96.38 33.97 -21.64
N GLU A 163 97.25 33.61 -20.69
CA GLU A 163 96.97 32.65 -19.62
C GLU A 163 95.94 33.23 -18.64
N LYS A 164 96.09 34.49 -18.23
CA LYS A 164 95.08 35.20 -17.41
C LYS A 164 93.72 35.26 -18.12
N LYS A 165 93.70 35.49 -19.44
CA LYS A 165 92.45 35.42 -20.23
C LYS A 165 91.86 34.01 -20.25
N CYS A 166 92.68 32.97 -20.45
CA CYS A 166 92.23 31.59 -20.38
C CYS A 166 91.71 31.23 -18.99
N GLN A 167 92.31 31.75 -17.91
CA GLN A 167 91.83 31.54 -16.55
C GLN A 167 90.47 32.22 -16.33
N ALA A 168 90.32 33.49 -16.69
CA ALA A 168 89.04 34.21 -16.58
C ALA A 168 87.91 33.48 -17.34
N LEU A 169 88.20 33.02 -18.56
CA LEU A 169 87.24 32.23 -19.35
C LEU A 169 86.93 30.87 -18.71
N ARG A 170 87.88 30.24 -18.02
CA ARG A 170 87.61 28.98 -17.29
C ARG A 170 86.72 29.21 -16.08
N GLU A 171 86.93 30.30 -15.35
CA GLU A 171 86.09 30.68 -14.21
C GLU A 171 84.67 31.03 -14.67
N GLU A 172 84.54 31.79 -15.77
CA GLU A 172 83.24 32.09 -16.39
C GLU A 172 82.54 30.82 -16.87
N ASN A 173 83.24 29.93 -17.58
CA ASN A 173 82.67 28.64 -18.00
C ASN A 173 82.26 27.77 -16.80
N ALA A 174 83.03 27.76 -15.72
CA ALA A 174 82.66 27.03 -14.51
C ALA A 174 81.37 27.60 -13.89
N GLY A 175 81.21 28.92 -13.87
CA GLY A 175 79.97 29.59 -13.44
C GLY A 175 78.77 29.21 -14.30
N LEU A 176 78.92 29.29 -15.62
CA LEU A 176 77.86 28.93 -16.58
C LEU A 176 77.46 27.45 -16.47
N VAL A 177 78.41 26.54 -16.23
CA VAL A 177 78.10 25.11 -16.03
C VAL A 177 77.24 24.89 -14.79
N VAL A 178 77.48 25.62 -13.70
CA VAL A 178 76.66 25.54 -12.49
C VAL A 178 75.26 26.11 -12.74
N GLU A 179 75.16 27.24 -13.43
CA GLU A 179 73.86 27.84 -13.76
C GLU A 179 73.02 26.95 -14.68
N VAL A 180 73.62 26.39 -15.74
CA VAL A 180 72.95 25.45 -16.64
C VAL A 180 72.49 24.20 -15.90
N ARG A 181 73.30 23.68 -14.95
CA ARG A 181 72.89 22.55 -14.11
C ARG A 181 71.68 22.91 -13.25
N ALA A 182 71.72 24.04 -12.54
CA ALA A 182 70.61 24.48 -11.70
C ALA A 182 69.31 24.69 -12.51
N LYS A 183 69.43 25.23 -13.73
CA LYS A 183 68.29 25.39 -14.64
C LYS A 183 67.79 24.04 -15.19
N GLY A 184 68.67 23.09 -15.44
CA GLY A 184 68.31 21.72 -15.79
C GLY A 184 67.49 21.05 -14.70
N GLU A 185 67.97 21.12 -13.44
CA GLU A 185 67.27 20.58 -12.27
C GLU A 185 65.90 21.27 -12.06
N GLU A 186 65.82 22.59 -12.26
CA GLU A 186 64.56 23.33 -12.20
C GLU A 186 63.57 22.88 -13.29
N CYS A 187 64.03 22.67 -14.52
CA CYS A 187 63.22 22.15 -15.62
C CYS A 187 62.70 20.74 -15.34
N GLU A 188 63.54 19.84 -14.83
CA GLU A 188 63.13 18.48 -14.46
C GLU A 188 62.05 18.50 -13.37
N ARG A 189 62.23 19.31 -12.33
CA ARG A 189 61.23 19.48 -11.26
C ARG A 189 59.90 20.02 -11.78
N LEU A 190 59.93 21.00 -12.68
CA LEU A 190 58.71 21.55 -13.28
C LEU A 190 58.02 20.52 -14.19
N GLN A 191 58.79 19.69 -14.89
CA GLN A 191 58.25 18.62 -15.72
C GLN A 191 57.58 17.52 -14.88
N GLU A 192 58.16 17.17 -13.74
CA GLU A 192 57.56 16.24 -12.77
C GLU A 192 56.24 16.80 -12.22
N GLN A 193 56.24 18.06 -11.76
CA GLN A 193 55.02 18.74 -11.28
C GLN A 193 53.91 18.82 -12.34
N LEU A 194 54.29 19.06 -13.60
CA LEU A 194 53.34 19.05 -14.72
C LEU A 194 52.77 17.64 -14.96
N GLY A 195 53.60 16.60 -14.82
CA GLY A 195 53.18 15.21 -14.91
C GLY A 195 52.18 14.83 -13.82
N GLU A 196 52.47 15.20 -12.56
CA GLU A 196 51.58 14.98 -11.42
C GLU A 196 50.24 15.69 -11.61
N ALA A 197 50.25 16.98 -11.95
CA ALA A 197 49.02 17.74 -12.20
C ALA A 197 48.19 17.17 -13.36
N THR A 198 48.84 16.65 -14.40
CA THR A 198 48.15 16.00 -15.53
C THR A 198 47.50 14.68 -15.12
N ALA A 199 48.16 13.90 -14.25
CA ALA A 199 47.61 12.67 -13.70
C ALA A 199 46.39 12.97 -12.80
N GLU A 200 46.51 13.95 -11.90
CA GLU A 200 45.40 14.38 -11.04
C GLU A 200 44.20 14.89 -11.85
N PHE A 201 44.44 15.67 -12.91
CA PHE A 201 43.38 16.13 -13.81
C PHE A 201 42.67 14.96 -14.50
N SER A 202 43.43 13.95 -14.94
CA SER A 202 42.87 12.75 -15.58
C SER A 202 42.01 11.94 -14.61
N ASP A 203 42.44 11.80 -13.36
CA ASP A 203 41.66 11.12 -12.31
C ASP A 203 40.40 11.91 -11.94
N MET A 204 40.50 13.24 -11.85
CA MET A 204 39.34 14.11 -11.62
C MET A 204 38.34 14.03 -12.78
N GLN A 205 38.81 13.98 -14.03
CA GLN A 205 37.96 13.82 -15.20
C GLN A 205 37.22 12.46 -15.17
N ARG A 206 37.91 11.38 -14.79
CA ARG A 206 37.30 10.06 -14.60
C ARG A 206 36.26 10.06 -13.48
N ALA A 207 36.53 10.75 -12.37
CA ALA A 207 35.59 10.88 -11.26
C ALA A 207 34.34 11.68 -11.68
N ASN A 208 34.52 12.76 -12.44
CA ASN A 208 33.41 13.54 -12.99
C ASN A 208 32.53 12.73 -13.96
N GLU A 209 33.13 11.87 -14.79
CA GLU A 209 32.34 11.00 -15.68
C GLU A 209 31.49 10.01 -14.87
N LYS A 210 32.06 9.38 -13.84
CA LYS A 210 31.30 8.50 -12.93
C LYS A 210 30.15 9.24 -12.23
N LEU A 211 30.39 10.47 -11.78
CA LEU A 211 29.34 11.30 -11.17
C LEU A 211 28.26 11.68 -12.19
N ARG A 212 28.62 11.90 -13.46
CA ARG A 212 27.65 12.13 -14.53
C ARG A 212 26.78 10.89 -14.76
N ASP A 213 27.38 9.71 -14.83
CA ASP A 213 26.66 8.45 -15.01
C ASP A 213 25.67 8.20 -13.87
N VAL A 214 26.09 8.39 -12.62
CA VAL A 214 25.23 8.26 -11.44
C VAL A 214 24.09 9.30 -11.46
N ASN A 215 24.37 10.55 -11.86
CA ASN A 215 23.31 11.56 -11.99
C ASN A 215 22.29 11.20 -13.08
N GLU A 216 22.73 10.61 -14.19
CA GLU A 216 21.84 10.15 -15.26
C GLU A 216 20.98 8.97 -14.81
N GLU A 217 21.55 8.03 -14.06
CA GLU A 217 20.82 6.91 -13.46
C GLU A 217 19.75 7.40 -12.46
N MET A 218 20.11 8.32 -11.57
CA MET A 218 19.16 8.92 -10.64
C MET A 218 18.04 9.70 -11.36
N ARG A 219 18.34 10.38 -12.47
CA ARG A 219 17.31 11.07 -13.27
C ARG A 219 16.31 10.08 -13.86
N LYS A 220 16.79 8.97 -14.43
CA LYS A 220 15.91 7.90 -14.94
C LYS A 220 15.05 7.30 -13.83
N GLU A 221 15.62 7.05 -12.65
CA GLU A 221 14.84 6.56 -11.51
C GLU A 221 13.75 7.57 -11.09
N VAL A 222 14.08 8.87 -11.04
CA VAL A 222 13.09 9.91 -10.75
C VAL A 222 11.96 9.93 -11.79
N ASP A 223 12.30 9.83 -13.08
CA ASP A 223 11.31 9.79 -14.16
C ASP A 223 10.40 8.55 -14.07
N ASP A 224 10.97 7.38 -13.79
CA ASP A 224 10.24 6.13 -13.59
C ASP A 224 9.29 6.21 -12.39
N LYS A 225 9.77 6.75 -11.25
CA LYS A 225 8.94 6.96 -10.06
C LYS A 225 7.84 7.99 -10.30
N GLN A 226 8.12 9.05 -11.05
CA GLN A 226 7.11 10.03 -11.44
C GLN A 226 6.05 9.39 -12.35
N GLY A 227 6.44 8.50 -13.27
CA GLY A 227 5.54 7.69 -14.08
C GLY A 227 4.60 6.82 -13.23
N GLN A 228 5.17 6.07 -12.27
CA GLN A 228 4.40 5.24 -11.34
C GLN A 228 3.42 6.06 -10.49
N LEU A 229 3.84 7.24 -10.01
CA LEU A 229 2.95 8.14 -9.26
C LEU A 229 1.78 8.64 -10.12
N ASN A 230 2.03 8.96 -11.38
CA ASN A 230 0.99 9.41 -12.30
C ASN A 230 -0.02 8.28 -12.59
N GLU A 231 0.45 7.05 -12.76
CA GLU A 231 -0.39 5.86 -12.97
C GLU A 231 -1.27 5.58 -11.75
N ILE A 232 -0.68 5.51 -10.55
CA ILE A 232 -1.42 5.32 -9.29
C ILE A 232 -2.45 6.45 -9.09
N THR A 233 -2.09 7.69 -9.43
CA THR A 233 -3.00 8.84 -9.33
C THR A 233 -4.20 8.69 -10.28
N ALA A 234 -3.97 8.21 -11.50
CA ALA A 234 -5.03 7.93 -12.47
C ALA A 234 -5.95 6.79 -11.98
N GLU A 235 -5.39 5.70 -11.48
CA GLU A 235 -6.15 4.58 -10.90
C GLU A 235 -6.99 5.03 -9.71
N LEU A 236 -6.43 5.84 -8.79
CA LEU A 236 -7.17 6.41 -7.66
C LEU A 236 -8.34 7.29 -8.12
N SER A 237 -8.18 8.03 -9.22
CA SER A 237 -9.27 8.82 -9.81
C SER A 237 -10.41 7.92 -10.31
N VAL A 238 -10.07 6.83 -11.01
CA VAL A 238 -11.04 5.84 -11.49
C VAL A 238 -11.78 5.18 -10.32
N VAL A 239 -11.06 4.73 -9.30
CA VAL A 239 -11.65 4.12 -8.10
C VAL A 239 -12.57 5.12 -7.38
N ARG A 240 -12.17 6.40 -7.29
CA ARG A 240 -13.01 7.45 -6.70
C ARG A 240 -14.30 7.66 -7.48
N CYS A 241 -14.25 7.69 -8.81
CA CYS A 241 -15.42 7.77 -9.68
C CYS A 241 -16.35 6.56 -9.47
N ASN A 242 -15.79 5.34 -9.48
CA ASN A 242 -16.55 4.11 -9.26
C ASN A 242 -17.23 4.09 -7.88
N ASN A 243 -16.54 4.53 -6.82
CA ASN A 243 -17.13 4.64 -5.49
C ASN A 243 -18.26 5.68 -5.43
N SER A 244 -18.16 6.79 -6.17
CA SER A 244 -19.25 7.76 -6.29
C SER A 244 -20.47 7.12 -6.96
N ASN A 245 -20.26 6.43 -8.09
CA ASN A 245 -21.34 5.77 -8.83
C ASN A 245 -22.03 4.68 -7.98
N LEU A 246 -21.26 3.89 -7.23
CA LEU A 246 -21.80 2.88 -6.31
C LEU A 246 -22.59 3.51 -5.15
N ARG A 247 -22.13 4.67 -4.64
CA ARG A 247 -22.85 5.42 -3.61
C ARG A 247 -24.20 5.90 -4.14
N ASP A 248 -24.22 6.48 -5.34
CA ASP A 248 -25.45 6.97 -5.98
C ASP A 248 -26.43 5.83 -6.27
N ALA A 249 -25.93 4.70 -6.76
CA ALA A 249 -26.74 3.50 -6.98
C ALA A 249 -27.33 2.94 -5.67
N ASN A 250 -26.56 2.90 -4.59
CA ASN A 250 -27.04 2.47 -3.28
C ASN A 250 -28.12 3.42 -2.75
N GLU A 251 -27.94 4.73 -2.92
CA GLU A 251 -28.92 5.72 -2.49
C GLU A 251 -30.23 5.60 -3.29
N GLU A 252 -30.16 5.35 -4.60
CA GLU A 252 -31.36 5.08 -5.40
C GLU A 252 -32.09 3.80 -4.95
N MET A 253 -31.33 2.75 -4.60
CA MET A 253 -31.92 1.52 -4.05
C MET A 253 -32.59 1.76 -2.69
N ARG A 254 -32.01 2.59 -1.81
CA ARG A 254 -32.64 3.00 -0.55
C ARG A 254 -33.97 3.72 -0.79
N ARG A 255 -34.00 4.71 -1.69
CA ARG A 255 -35.25 5.39 -2.07
C ARG A 255 -36.29 4.45 -2.66
N LYS A 256 -35.88 3.42 -3.41
CA LYS A 256 -36.82 2.39 -3.92
C LYS A 256 -37.40 1.55 -2.79
N ILE A 257 -36.59 1.20 -1.79
CA ILE A 257 -37.04 0.47 -0.60
C ILE A 257 -38.04 1.32 0.20
N GLU A 258 -37.73 2.58 0.45
CA GLU A 258 -38.62 3.53 1.15
C GLU A 258 -39.97 3.65 0.44
N ARG A 259 -39.99 3.90 -0.87
CA ARG A 259 -41.23 3.94 -1.66
C ARG A 259 -42.03 2.65 -1.59
N LYS A 260 -41.37 1.49 -1.60
CA LYS A 260 -42.05 0.20 -1.44
C LYS A 260 -42.62 0.04 -0.03
N GLN A 261 -41.92 0.52 0.98
CA GLN A 261 -42.38 0.49 2.37
C GLN A 261 -43.60 1.38 2.58
N GLU A 262 -43.61 2.59 1.99
CA GLU A 262 -44.76 3.48 1.98
C GLU A 262 -45.98 2.81 1.35
N ARG A 263 -45.82 2.24 0.14
CA ARG A 263 -46.90 1.50 -0.53
C ARG A 263 -47.41 0.30 0.27
N LEU A 264 -46.52 -0.42 0.97
CA LEU A 264 -46.93 -1.50 1.86
C LEU A 264 -47.74 -1.00 3.06
N ASN A 265 -47.38 0.15 3.61
CA ASN A 265 -48.12 0.77 4.70
C ASN A 265 -49.50 1.28 4.23
N GLU A 266 -49.58 1.86 3.03
CA GLU A 266 -50.85 2.25 2.39
C GLU A 266 -51.78 1.03 2.23
N ILE A 267 -51.31 -0.05 1.59
CA ILE A 267 -52.09 -1.28 1.41
C ILE A 267 -52.54 -1.87 2.76
N ARG A 268 -51.69 -1.78 3.79
CA ARG A 268 -52.05 -2.24 5.14
C ARG A 268 -53.18 -1.40 5.73
N GLY A 269 -53.16 -0.07 5.51
CA GLY A 269 -54.24 0.82 5.88
C GLY A 269 -55.54 0.47 5.14
N ASP A 270 -55.48 0.32 3.83
CA ASP A 270 -56.65 -0.06 3.02
C ASP A 270 -57.26 -1.40 3.47
N LEU A 271 -56.42 -2.40 3.79
CA LEU A 271 -56.88 -3.69 4.33
C LEU A 271 -57.58 -3.54 5.68
N PHE A 272 -57.10 -2.64 6.53
CA PHE A 272 -57.71 -2.35 7.83
C PHE A 272 -59.08 -1.69 7.67
N ASP A 273 -59.18 -0.69 6.79
CA ASP A 273 -60.43 0.00 6.48
C ASP A 273 -61.46 -0.95 5.82
N MET A 274 -61.01 -1.82 4.90
CA MET A 274 -61.86 -2.86 4.33
C MET A 274 -62.34 -3.86 5.39
N GLY A 275 -61.51 -4.18 6.39
CA GLY A 275 -61.90 -4.99 7.55
C GLY A 275 -63.05 -4.36 8.31
N PHE A 276 -62.95 -3.06 8.64
CA PHE A 276 -64.04 -2.32 9.27
C PHE A 276 -65.32 -2.27 8.43
N ALA A 277 -65.19 -2.02 7.12
CA ALA A 277 -66.33 -1.98 6.23
C ALA A 277 -67.02 -3.35 6.15
N LYS A 278 -66.25 -4.44 6.15
CA LYS A 278 -66.76 -5.81 6.18
C LYS A 278 -67.52 -6.07 7.48
N ASP A 279 -66.94 -5.77 8.64
CA ASP A 279 -67.58 -5.99 9.94
C ASP A 279 -68.90 -5.18 10.04
N SER A 280 -68.89 -3.93 9.58
CA SER A 280 -70.11 -3.10 9.52
C SER A 280 -71.19 -3.67 8.60
N LEU A 281 -70.82 -4.30 7.48
CA LEU A 281 -71.77 -4.98 6.59
C LEU A 281 -72.28 -6.27 7.19
N GLU A 282 -71.45 -7.02 7.93
CA GLU A 282 -71.87 -8.21 8.68
C GLU A 282 -72.92 -7.84 9.75
N ASP A 283 -72.68 -6.77 10.53
CA ASP A 283 -73.63 -6.25 11.51
C ASP A 283 -74.95 -5.81 10.86
N ALA A 284 -74.89 -5.11 9.73
CA ALA A 284 -76.08 -4.68 8.99
C ALA A 284 -76.88 -5.87 8.44
N ASN A 285 -76.19 -6.88 7.89
CA ASN A 285 -76.81 -8.11 7.41
C ASN A 285 -77.48 -8.88 8.56
N GLU A 286 -76.82 -8.98 9.70
CA GLU A 286 -77.34 -9.66 10.88
C GLU A 286 -78.58 -8.93 11.44
N LYS A 287 -78.58 -7.59 11.45
CA LYS A 287 -79.78 -6.81 11.80
C LYS A 287 -80.93 -7.10 10.82
N MET A 288 -80.64 -7.14 9.52
CA MET A 288 -81.64 -7.42 8.50
C MET A 288 -82.21 -8.84 8.61
N ARG A 289 -81.38 -9.84 8.95
CA ARG A 289 -81.84 -11.20 9.25
C ARG A 289 -82.85 -11.21 10.39
N ARG A 290 -82.55 -10.55 11.51
CA ARG A 290 -83.49 -10.44 12.64
C ARG A 290 -84.80 -9.73 12.26
N GLU A 291 -84.72 -8.69 11.42
CA GLU A 291 -85.92 -8.02 10.91
C GLU A 291 -86.76 -8.97 10.03
N VAL A 292 -86.12 -9.74 9.15
CA VAL A 292 -86.78 -10.77 8.34
C VAL A 292 -87.43 -11.82 9.23
N ASP A 293 -86.72 -12.36 10.21
CA ASP A 293 -87.25 -13.37 11.15
C ASP A 293 -88.45 -12.82 11.93
N SER A 294 -88.36 -11.60 12.45
CA SER A 294 -89.49 -10.95 13.13
C SER A 294 -90.69 -10.72 12.21
N LYS A 295 -90.45 -10.36 10.94
CA LYS A 295 -91.52 -10.23 9.95
C LYS A 295 -92.13 -11.57 9.58
N GLN A 296 -91.34 -12.63 9.52
CA GLN A 296 -91.80 -13.99 9.30
C GLN A 296 -92.71 -14.46 10.45
N GLU A 297 -92.32 -14.23 11.71
CA GLU A 297 -93.15 -14.50 12.88
C GLU A 297 -94.47 -13.70 12.86
N GLN A 298 -94.44 -12.43 12.44
CA GLN A 298 -95.64 -11.62 12.25
C GLN A 298 -96.57 -12.22 11.18
N ILE A 299 -96.01 -12.66 10.05
CA ILE A 299 -96.77 -13.32 8.98
C ILE A 299 -97.40 -14.61 9.50
N GLU A 300 -96.66 -15.45 10.22
CA GLU A 300 -97.17 -16.69 10.81
C GLU A 300 -98.31 -16.43 11.80
N THR A 301 -98.16 -15.38 12.63
CA THR A 301 -99.21 -14.95 13.57
C THR A 301 -100.47 -14.49 12.84
N ILE A 302 -100.34 -13.62 11.83
CA ILE A 302 -101.47 -13.15 11.01
C ILE A 302 -102.12 -14.33 10.27
N THR A 303 -101.32 -15.26 9.74
CA THR A 303 -101.83 -16.45 9.04
C THR A 303 -102.65 -17.32 9.99
N ALA A 304 -102.17 -17.54 11.23
CA ALA A 304 -102.91 -18.27 12.25
C ALA A 304 -104.20 -17.55 12.66
N GLN A 305 -104.17 -16.23 12.83
CA GLN A 305 -105.36 -15.42 13.11
C GLN A 305 -106.38 -15.51 11.97
N LEU A 306 -105.93 -15.44 10.72
CA LEU A 306 -106.80 -15.59 9.55
C LEU A 306 -107.44 -16.97 9.50
N ALA A 307 -106.70 -18.03 9.80
CA ALA A 307 -107.23 -19.39 9.90
C ALA A 307 -108.30 -19.51 11.00
N SER A 308 -108.08 -18.88 12.17
CA SER A 308 -109.08 -18.81 13.24
C SER A 308 -110.35 -18.09 12.81
N VAL A 309 -110.21 -16.89 12.22
CA VAL A 309 -111.37 -16.11 11.73
C VAL A 309 -112.12 -16.87 10.63
N SER A 310 -111.41 -17.58 9.75
CA SER A 310 -112.05 -18.44 8.76
C SER A 310 -112.86 -19.56 9.40
N ALA A 311 -112.34 -20.20 10.45
CA ALA A 311 -113.06 -21.23 11.19
C ALA A 311 -114.28 -20.67 11.93
N ASP A 312 -114.16 -19.49 12.55
CA ASP A 312 -115.28 -18.79 13.19
C ASP A 312 -116.35 -18.38 12.16
N LEU A 313 -115.93 -17.92 10.97
CA LEU A 313 -116.84 -17.62 9.86
C LEU A 313 -117.59 -18.87 9.39
N ASP A 314 -116.90 -20.00 9.23
CA ASP A 314 -117.55 -21.27 8.88
C ASP A 314 -118.52 -21.74 9.99
N SER A 315 -118.17 -21.56 11.26
CA SER A 315 -119.05 -21.85 12.40
C SER A 315 -120.31 -20.98 12.38
N THR A 316 -120.15 -19.67 12.28
CA THR A 316 -121.28 -18.72 12.22
C THR A 316 -122.15 -18.93 10.98
N LYS A 317 -121.57 -19.30 9.85
CA LYS A 317 -122.31 -19.70 8.65
C LYS A 317 -123.15 -20.94 8.88
N ASN A 318 -122.61 -21.96 9.58
CA ASN A 318 -123.35 -23.15 9.96
C ASN A 318 -124.48 -22.82 10.95
N GLU A 319 -124.19 -22.02 11.98
CA GLU A 319 -125.21 -21.53 12.93
C GLU A 319 -126.32 -20.76 12.21
N LEU A 320 -125.98 -19.89 11.26
CA LEU A 320 -126.95 -19.17 10.45
C LEU A 320 -127.78 -20.13 9.58
N SER A 321 -127.19 -21.18 9.01
CA SER A 321 -127.93 -22.22 8.28
C SER A 321 -128.95 -22.90 9.18
N VAL A 322 -128.55 -23.29 10.40
CA VAL A 322 -129.45 -23.87 11.41
C VAL A 322 -130.54 -22.86 11.83
N ALA A 323 -130.20 -21.59 12.02
CA ALA A 323 -131.17 -20.53 12.33
C ALA A 323 -132.16 -20.32 11.18
N CYS A 324 -131.70 -20.39 9.93
CA CYS A 324 -132.57 -20.35 8.76
C CYS A 324 -133.51 -21.56 8.70
N GLU A 325 -133.01 -22.77 8.95
CA GLU A 325 -133.81 -24.00 9.00
C GLU A 325 -134.85 -23.98 10.13
N THR A 326 -134.48 -23.50 11.31
CA THR A 326 -135.43 -23.34 12.43
C THR A 326 -136.46 -22.25 12.14
N LYS A 327 -136.06 -21.13 11.52
CA LYS A 327 -137.02 -20.11 11.06
C LYS A 327 -138.00 -20.67 10.04
N THR A 328 -137.54 -21.44 9.05
CA THR A 328 -138.45 -22.05 8.06
C THR A 328 -139.38 -23.06 8.74
N GLN A 329 -138.88 -23.81 9.74
CA GLN A 329 -139.72 -24.69 10.56
C GLN A 329 -140.79 -23.91 11.31
N VAL A 330 -140.43 -22.86 12.07
CA VAL A 330 -141.40 -22.03 12.81
C VAL A 330 -142.40 -21.36 11.87
N GLN A 331 -141.99 -20.93 10.68
CA GLN A 331 -142.92 -20.40 9.68
C GLN A 331 -143.91 -21.46 9.17
N ASN A 332 -143.47 -22.72 9.07
CA ASN A 332 -144.36 -23.83 8.73
C ASN A 332 -145.33 -24.12 9.87
N ASP A 333 -144.83 -24.24 11.11
CA ASP A 333 -145.64 -24.46 12.31
C ASP A 333 -146.67 -23.31 12.49
N LEU A 334 -146.27 -22.06 12.26
CA LEU A 334 -147.16 -20.91 12.31
C LEU A 334 -148.24 -20.97 11.23
N ARG A 335 -147.88 -21.39 10.01
CA ARG A 335 -148.85 -21.58 8.92
C ARG A 335 -149.86 -22.67 9.28
N GLU A 336 -149.40 -23.79 9.84
CA GLU A 336 -150.27 -24.86 10.34
C GLU A 336 -151.20 -24.34 11.44
N ALA A 337 -150.68 -23.60 12.43
CA ALA A 337 -151.50 -23.01 13.49
C ALA A 337 -152.53 -22.00 12.95
N VAL A 338 -152.17 -21.20 11.93
CA VAL A 338 -153.12 -20.29 11.26
C VAL A 338 -154.19 -21.06 10.49
N GLU A 339 -153.83 -22.16 9.82
CA GLU A 339 -154.78 -23.06 9.19
C GLU A 339 -155.71 -23.70 10.24
N GLU A 340 -155.18 -24.16 11.37
CA GLU A 340 -155.97 -24.67 12.50
C GLU A 340 -156.92 -23.61 13.05
N ILE A 341 -156.46 -22.37 13.29
CA ILE A 341 -157.31 -21.25 13.73
C ILE A 341 -158.39 -20.98 12.70
N SER A 342 -158.06 -20.96 11.41
CA SER A 342 -159.03 -20.75 10.33
C SER A 342 -160.07 -21.88 10.30
N ASN A 343 -159.64 -23.11 10.55
CA ASN A 343 -160.52 -24.28 10.62
C ASN A 343 -161.41 -24.25 11.88
N LEU A 344 -160.87 -23.86 13.04
CA LEU A 344 -161.61 -23.64 14.27
C LEU A 344 -162.59 -22.46 14.13
N GLN A 345 -162.22 -21.40 13.42
CA GLN A 345 -163.11 -20.29 13.08
C GLN A 345 -164.25 -20.78 12.16
N ALA A 346 -163.94 -21.62 11.16
CA ALA A 346 -164.95 -22.24 10.31
C ALA A 346 -165.91 -23.12 11.13
N GLN A 347 -165.40 -23.93 12.06
CA GLN A 347 -166.21 -24.72 12.99
C GLN A 347 -167.07 -23.84 13.90
N LEU A 348 -166.53 -22.72 14.42
CA LEU A 348 -167.28 -21.74 15.20
C LEU A 348 -168.42 -21.11 14.37
N THR A 349 -168.17 -20.78 13.10
CA THR A 349 -169.21 -20.28 12.21
C THR A 349 -170.27 -21.33 11.91
N GLU A 350 -169.89 -22.59 11.75
CA GLU A 350 -170.82 -23.70 11.53
C GLU A 350 -171.69 -23.96 12.78
N ILE A 351 -171.10 -23.97 13.96
CA ILE A 351 -171.84 -24.05 15.23
C ILE A 351 -172.77 -22.84 15.39
N HIS A 352 -172.31 -21.64 15.04
CA HIS A 352 -173.13 -20.44 15.10
C HIS A 352 -174.32 -20.51 14.13
N GLU A 353 -174.14 -20.98 12.90
CA GLU A 353 -175.23 -21.22 11.96
C GLU A 353 -176.18 -22.33 12.43
N GLN A 354 -175.67 -23.43 12.99
CA GLN A 354 -176.49 -24.51 13.55
C GLN A 354 -177.33 -24.03 14.75
N GLN A 355 -176.76 -23.23 15.65
CA GLN A 355 -177.52 -22.67 16.77
C GLN A 355 -178.55 -21.65 16.29
N SER A 356 -178.18 -20.79 15.34
CA SER A 356 -179.08 -19.76 14.78
C SER A 356 -180.27 -20.40 14.07
N THR A 357 -180.04 -21.45 13.26
CA THR A 357 -181.12 -22.20 12.60
C THR A 357 -181.98 -22.96 13.61
N THR A 358 -181.40 -23.56 14.66
CA THR A 358 -182.14 -24.28 15.71
C THR A 358 -182.99 -23.33 16.57
N ILE A 359 -182.44 -22.18 16.95
CA ILE A 359 -183.14 -21.12 17.69
C ILE A 359 -184.25 -20.55 16.81
N TRP A 360 -183.97 -20.28 15.54
CA TRP A 360 -184.97 -19.76 14.59
C TRP A 360 -186.12 -20.76 14.38
N CYS A 361 -185.83 -22.06 14.27
CA CYS A 361 -186.86 -23.10 14.20
C CYS A 361 -187.70 -23.21 15.48
N LYS A 362 -187.12 -23.00 16.67
CA LYS A 362 -187.85 -22.96 17.95
C LYS A 362 -188.75 -21.73 18.06
N ILE A 363 -188.25 -20.54 17.68
CA ILE A 363 -189.03 -19.29 17.66
C ILE A 363 -190.22 -19.42 16.69
N LYS A 364 -190.00 -19.97 15.50
CA LYS A 364 -191.05 -20.15 14.49
C LYS A 364 -192.15 -21.13 14.94
N ARG A 365 -191.79 -22.15 15.72
CA ARG A 365 -192.75 -23.11 16.32
C ARG A 365 -193.58 -22.46 17.43
N TRP A 366 -192.93 -21.67 18.28
CA TRP A 366 -193.59 -20.91 19.35
C TRP A 366 -194.62 -19.90 18.81
N ILE A 367 -194.30 -19.20 17.72
CA ILE A 367 -195.21 -18.25 17.06
C ILE A 367 -196.46 -18.97 16.50
N ARG A 368 -196.32 -20.17 15.93
CA ARG A 368 -197.46 -20.95 15.40
C ARG A 368 -198.39 -21.49 16.49
N GLU A 369 -197.85 -21.89 17.64
CA GLU A 369 -198.66 -22.42 18.76
C GLU A 369 -199.46 -21.32 19.46
N LYS A 370 -198.89 -20.11 19.62
CA LYS A 370 -199.61 -18.99 20.26
C LYS A 370 -200.71 -18.39 19.38
N ALA A 371 -200.59 -18.44 18.05
CA ALA A 371 -201.60 -17.95 17.11
C ALA A 371 -202.89 -18.79 17.10
N SER A 372 -202.86 -20.05 17.56
CA SER A 372 -204.02 -20.96 17.53
C SER A 372 -204.96 -20.82 18.75
N CYS A 373 -204.51 -20.21 19.85
CA CYS A 373 -205.33 -20.02 21.06
C CYS A 373 -206.09 -18.68 21.12
N LEU A 374 -205.78 -17.72 20.25
CA LEU A 374 -206.30 -16.34 20.35
C LEU A 374 -207.58 -16.07 19.54
N SER A 375 -208.17 -17.07 18.88
CA SER A 375 -209.45 -16.95 18.15
C SER A 375 -210.72 -17.15 19.02
N ARG A 376 -210.60 -17.44 20.33
CA ARG A 376 -211.76 -17.72 21.22
C ARG A 376 -212.10 -16.69 22.31
N TYR A 377 -211.37 -15.58 22.46
CA TYR A 377 -211.61 -14.65 23.60
C TYR A 377 -211.87 -13.18 23.19
N ARG A 378 -212.83 -12.95 22.27
CA ARG A 378 -213.57 -11.67 22.20
C ARG A 378 -214.65 -11.69 23.29
N ARG A 379 -214.65 -10.74 24.25
CA ARG A 379 -215.85 -9.95 24.65
C ARG A 379 -215.79 -9.02 25.88
N ARG A 380 -214.70 -8.80 26.63
CA ARG A 380 -214.73 -7.83 27.75
C ARG A 380 -213.54 -6.88 27.78
N TYR A 381 -213.86 -5.59 27.68
CA TYR A 381 -213.07 -4.40 27.96
C TYR A 381 -211.98 -4.00 26.96
N GLY A 382 -212.06 -2.74 26.55
CA GLY A 382 -211.12 -2.03 25.67
C GLY A 382 -210.07 -1.23 26.45
N MET A 383 -209.61 -0.14 25.79
CA MET A 383 -208.44 0.72 26.05
C MET A 383 -207.23 0.25 25.20
N ARG A 384 -206.75 0.98 24.18
CA ARG A 384 -206.36 2.39 24.00
C ARG A 384 -204.98 2.70 24.62
N ASP A 385 -204.17 3.39 23.80
CA ASP A 385 -202.84 4.03 23.99
C ASP A 385 -201.62 3.09 23.95
N LYS A 386 -200.64 3.24 23.03
CA LYS A 386 -199.67 4.33 22.75
C LYS A 386 -198.71 4.60 23.92
N GLU A 387 -197.41 4.50 23.64
CA GLU A 387 -196.26 5.31 24.11
C GLU A 387 -194.95 4.53 23.81
N GLU A 388 -194.03 5.06 23.00
CA GLU A 388 -192.96 6.03 23.34
C GLU A 388 -191.85 5.38 24.19
N GLU A 389 -190.67 5.13 23.63
CA GLU A 389 -189.45 5.98 23.58
C GLU A 389 -188.39 5.41 24.54
N VAL A 390 -187.11 5.71 24.26
CA VAL A 390 -186.04 6.10 25.21
C VAL A 390 -184.67 5.76 24.61
N ALA A 391 -183.86 6.81 24.46
CA ALA A 391 -182.43 6.78 24.19
C ALA A 391 -181.62 6.88 25.50
N LEU A 392 -180.42 6.29 25.57
CA LEU A 392 -179.34 6.66 26.51
C LEU A 392 -177.94 6.31 25.95
N ALA A 393 -176.97 7.18 26.20
CA ALA A 393 -175.50 6.99 26.13
C ALA A 393 -174.93 6.97 27.58
N PRO A 394 -173.61 7.00 27.88
CA PRO A 394 -172.37 6.31 27.39
C PRO A 394 -171.57 5.63 28.57
N VAL A 395 -170.35 5.04 28.36
CA VAL A 395 -169.14 4.96 29.28
C VAL A 395 -167.92 4.19 28.66
N LYS A 396 -166.68 4.63 28.98
CA LYS A 396 -165.27 4.20 28.66
C LYS A 396 -164.63 3.40 29.86
N PRO A 397 -163.31 3.07 30.02
CA PRO A 397 -162.12 2.78 29.16
C PRO A 397 -161.30 1.51 29.59
N ILE A 398 -160.10 1.23 29.03
CA ILE A 398 -158.76 1.04 29.69
C ILE A 398 -157.63 0.68 28.68
N ASN A 399 -156.43 1.27 28.88
CA ASN A 399 -155.12 1.04 28.23
C ASN A 399 -154.33 -0.12 28.86
N VAL A 400 -153.38 -0.75 28.12
CA VAL A 400 -151.94 -0.92 28.50
C VAL A 400 -151.10 -1.26 27.24
N GLY A 401 -149.91 -0.66 27.08
CA GLY A 401 -148.72 -1.31 26.51
C GLY A 401 -148.48 -1.20 25.01
#